data_AF-A0A3D1PS94-F1
#
_entry.id   AF-A0A3D1PS94-F1
#
_cell.length_a   1.000
_cell.length_b   1.000
_cell.length_c   1.000
_cell.angle_alpha   90.00
_cell.angle_beta   90.00
_cell.angle_gamma   90.00
#
_symmetry.space_group_name_H-M   'P 1'
#
loop_
_entity.id
_entity.type
_entity.pdbx_description
1 polymer ?
#
loop_
_entity_poly.entity_id
_entity_poly.type
_entity_poly.pdbx_seq_one_letter_code
_entity_poly.pdbx_strand_id
1 'polypeptide(L)' 'AIECGALVSIVAADTRVVNGQTLGSMLLALPEGEGAAKALDYIKNYPGITYEEVGSNG' A
#
# COMPACT_ATOMS: atom_id res chain seq x y z
N ALA A 1 7.89 -8.77 0.87
CA ALA A 1 8.05 -7.77 -0.20
C ALA A 1 6.84 -7.90 -1.12
N ILE A 2 6.32 -6.80 -1.67
CA ILE A 2 5.31 -6.91 -2.74
C ILE A 2 6.06 -7.34 -4.01
N GLU A 3 6.02 -8.64 -4.33
CA GLU A 3 6.64 -9.18 -5.55
C GLU A 3 5.72 -8.99 -6.76
N CYS A 4 5.39 -7.73 -7.08
CA CYS A 4 4.61 -7.38 -8.27
C CYS A 4 5.49 -6.80 -9.39
N GLY A 5 6.80 -6.65 -9.16
CA GLY A 5 7.71 -5.95 -10.07
C GLY A 5 7.50 -4.43 -10.13
N ALA A 6 6.64 -3.87 -9.28
CA ALA A 6 6.40 -2.44 -9.16
C ALA A 6 7.19 -1.86 -7.99
N LEU A 7 7.98 -0.81 -8.26
CA LEU A 7 8.63 -0.03 -7.21
C LEU A 7 7.59 0.88 -6.54
N VAL A 8 7.07 0.44 -5.40
CA VAL A 8 6.14 1.22 -4.57
C VAL A 8 6.92 2.08 -3.58
N SER A 9 6.59 3.36 -3.50
CA SER A 9 7.20 4.29 -2.55
C SER A 9 6.33 4.44 -1.30
N ILE A 10 6.93 4.34 -0.12
CA ILE A 10 6.26 4.70 1.14
C ILE A 10 6.38 6.22 1.30
N VAL A 11 5.26 6.93 1.15
CA VAL A 11 5.19 8.38 1.32
C VAL A 11 5.08 8.74 2.80
N ALA A 12 4.26 7.98 3.53
CA ALA A 12 4.11 8.09 4.97
C ALA A 12 3.77 6.72 5.55
N ALA A 13 4.17 6.49 6.80
CA ALA A 13 3.77 5.33 7.56
C ALA A 13 3.58 5.75 9.01
N ASP A 14 2.40 5.50 9.56
CA ASP A 14 2.13 5.59 10.98
C ASP A 14 1.73 4.19 11.44
N THR A 15 2.70 3.46 11.99
CA THR A 15 2.51 2.08 12.42
C THR A 15 3.08 1.88 13.82
N ARG A 16 2.47 0.94 14.55
CA ARG A 16 2.92 0.50 15.87
C ARG A 16 2.83 -1.01 15.99
N VAL A 17 3.68 -1.57 16.82
CA VAL A 17 3.61 -2.99 17.19
C VAL A 17 2.79 -3.13 18.47
N VAL A 18 1.69 -3.89 18.40
CA VAL A 18 0.81 -4.20 19.54
C VAL A 18 0.64 -5.71 19.59
N ASN A 19 0.98 -6.35 20.72
CA ASN A 19 0.89 -7.80 20.90
C ASN A 19 1.58 -8.61 19.77
N GLY A 20 2.71 -8.11 19.24
CA GLY A 20 3.42 -8.74 18.13
C GLY A 20 2.80 -8.54 16.74
N GLN A 21 1.72 -7.77 16.63
CA GLN A 21 1.08 -7.40 15.37
C GLN A 21 1.41 -5.95 14.99
N THR A 22 1.73 -5.71 13.72
CA THR A 22 1.89 -4.36 13.19
C THR A 22 0.52 -3.80 12.82
N LEU A 23 0.11 -2.70 13.46
CA LEU A 23 -1.14 -2.01 13.22
C LEU A 23 -0.87 -0.57 12.83
N GLY A 24 -1.67 -0.02 11.92
CA GLY A 24 -1.57 1.37 11.50
C GLY A 24 -1.88 1.56 10.03
N SER A 25 -1.41 2.66 9.47
CA SER A 25 -1.69 3.08 8.10
C SER A 25 -0.40 3.43 7.37
N MET A 26 -0.37 3.17 6.07
CA MET A 26 0.69 3.60 5.18
C MET A 26 0.09 4.34 3.99
N LEU A 27 0.71 5.44 3.59
CA LEU A 27 0.44 6.12 2.33
C LEU A 27 1.46 5.64 1.31
N LEU A 28 0.98 5.02 0.24
CA LEU A 28 1.80 4.43 -0.81
C LEU A 28 1.62 5.21 -2.10
N ALA A 29 2.73 5.59 -2.73
CA ALA A 29 2.74 6.08 -4.10
C ALA A 29 3.07 4.91 -5.04
N LEU A 30 2.13 4.59 -5.91
CA LEU A 30 2.30 3.58 -6.94
C LEU A 30 2.94 4.20 -8.20
N PRO A 31 3.87 3.51 -8.86
CA PRO A 31 4.47 3.99 -10.10
C PRO A 31 3.46 3.93 -11.24
N GLU A 32 3.54 4.84 -12.21
CA GLU A 32 2.69 4.78 -13.40
C GLU A 32 2.96 3.51 -14.23
N GLY A 33 1.92 2.97 -14.88
CA GLY A 33 2.02 1.83 -15.81
C GLY A 33 1.59 0.47 -15.23
N GLU A 34 1.98 -0.62 -15.91
CA GLU A 34 1.47 -1.98 -15.63
C GLU A 34 1.74 -2.48 -14.20
N GLY A 35 2.78 -1.97 -13.55
CA GLY A 35 3.11 -2.30 -12.16
C GLY A 35 2.07 -1.81 -11.15
N ALA A 36 1.45 -0.64 -11.39
CA ALA A 36 0.44 -0.08 -10.48
C ALA A 36 -0.78 -0.99 -10.34
N ALA A 37 -1.31 -1.50 -11.45
CA ALA A 37 -2.50 -2.36 -11.41
C ALA A 37 -2.23 -3.64 -10.59
N LYS A 38 -1.07 -4.28 -10.79
CA LYS A 38 -0.68 -5.48 -10.03
C LYS A 38 -0.45 -5.18 -8.55
N ALA A 39 0.20 -4.06 -8.22
CA ALA A 39 0.38 -3.64 -6.84
C ALA A 39 -0.95 -3.34 -6.15
N LEU A 40 -1.87 -2.66 -6.85
CA LEU A 40 -3.20 -2.35 -6.37
C LEU A 40 -4.04 -3.60 -6.13
N ASP A 41 -4.02 -4.55 -7.07
CA ASP A 41 -4.71 -5.84 -6.92
C ASP A 41 -4.15 -6.65 -5.74
N TYR A 42 -2.83 -6.63 -5.54
CA TYR A 42 -2.22 -7.25 -4.37
C TYR A 42 -2.74 -6.63 -3.06
N ILE A 43 -2.76 -5.30 -2.97
CA ILE A 43 -3.21 -4.58 -1.77
C ILE A 43 -4.71 -4.86 -1.51
N LYS A 44 -5.55 -4.79 -2.55
CA LYS A 44 -7.01 -5.03 -2.44
C LYS A 44 -7.34 -6.44 -1.94
N ASN A 45 -6.55 -7.43 -2.32
CA ASN A 45 -6.79 -8.83 -1.98
C ASN A 45 -6.03 -9.30 -0.72
N TYR A 46 -5.21 -8.45 -0.12
CA TYR A 46 -4.42 -8.83 1.04
C TYR A 46 -5.32 -8.98 2.28
N PRO A 47 -5.35 -10.15 2.96
CA PRO A 47 -6.24 -10.36 4.09
C PRO A 47 -5.94 -9.41 5.26
N GLY A 48 -7.00 -8.82 5.82
CA GLY A 48 -6.90 -8.05 7.06
C GLY A 48 -6.38 -6.62 6.91
N ILE A 49 -6.26 -6.10 5.68
CA ILE A 49 -6.01 -4.68 5.44
C ILE A 49 -7.18 -4.04 4.70
N THR A 50 -7.32 -2.73 4.87
CA THR A 50 -8.24 -1.90 4.10
C THR A 50 -7.45 -0.98 3.20
N TYR A 51 -8.06 -0.54 2.11
CA TYR A 51 -7.43 0.33 1.12
C TYR A 51 -8.37 1.46 0.68
N GLU A 52 -7.80 2.61 0.38
CA GLU A 52 -8.45 3.82 -0.12
C GLU A 52 -7.58 4.46 -1.20
N GLU A 53 -8.18 4.90 -2.31
CA GLU A 53 -7.51 5.75 -3.28
C GLU A 53 -7.51 7.20 -2.79
N VAL A 54 -6.32 7.74 -2.50
CA VAL A 54 -6.17 9.15 -2.16
C VAL A 54 -6.09 9.95 -3.46
N GLY A 55 -7.14 10.71 -3.77
CA GLY A 55 -7.15 11.59 -4.95
C GLY A 55 -6.12 12.70 -4.83
N SER A 56 -5.54 13.12 -5.96
CA SER A 56 -4.94 14.45 -6.03
C SER A 56 -6.09 15.43 -5.97
N ASN A 57 -6.23 16.19 -4.88
CA ASN A 57 -7.01 17.42 -4.96
C ASN A 57 -6.36 18.24 -6.09
N GLY A 58 -7.11 18.44 -7.18
CA GLY A 58 -6.65 19.19 -8.36
C GLY A 58 -6.19 20.59 -8.02
#